data_AF-A0AAU2ZKC7-F1
#
_entry.id   AF-A0AAU2ZKC7-F1
#
_cell.length_a   1.000
_cell.length_b   1.000
_cell.length_c   1.000
_cell.angle_alpha   90.00
_cell.angle_beta   90.00
_cell.angle_gamma   90.00
#
_symmetry.space_group_name_H-M   'P 1'
#
loop_
_entity.id
_entity.type
_entity.pdbx_description
1 polymer ?
#
loop_
_entity_poly.entity_id
_entity_poly.type
_entity_poly.pdbx_seq_one_letter_code
_entity_poly.pdbx_strand_id
1 'polypeptide(L)'
;MLRSPSSPAFWRSPLRGPWFTSVLGIVLLGGITVLFVTGLLSYAAYNPGLSRVNDMTPDKGLLGFYLFSWPTDPHWLYRLTQGVHVTLGVTLIPVLLAKLWSVVPKLFALPPVRSLAHGLERISLLLLVGGALFEFITGVLNVQLDYLFPGSFYRLHFYGAWVFFAAFVTHAVLKVPTALRNLRHLREEHPAEDEELVSPGNEELVSPDPAEPTVSRRGALGFVGGGSLLLLATTAGHSFDGPLRETALLAPHGGPEPGSGPGAFQINKTAKSRGISATETSEEAWRLVVEGRGQTVRLSRDELLQLPLHSAALPIACVEGWSTSDQSWRGVRLRDLARLVGYEQAPDVLVESLQRHGAFRRAALRDNQVRDPDSLLALFVNGAQLTPDHGYPARVIVPAAPGVLNTKWVARMTFGDL
;
A
#
# COMPACT_ATOMS: atom_id res chain seq x y z
N MET A 1 8.25 -38.96 -28.50
CA MET A 1 7.26 -37.89 -28.74
C MET A 1 7.54 -36.76 -27.76
N LEU A 2 7.65 -35.52 -28.24
CA LEU A 2 7.76 -34.35 -27.35
C LEU A 2 6.50 -34.28 -26.48
N ARG A 3 6.65 -34.36 -25.15
CA ARG A 3 5.52 -34.17 -24.23
C ARG A 3 5.10 -32.69 -24.33
N SER A 4 3.88 -32.42 -24.78
CA SER A 4 3.32 -31.06 -24.87
C SER A 4 2.73 -30.64 -23.51
N PRO A 5 2.83 -29.37 -23.10
CA PRO A 5 2.14 -28.84 -21.91
C PRO A 5 0.62 -29.08 -21.88
N SER A 6 0.00 -29.31 -23.04
CA SER A 6 -1.42 -29.64 -23.17
C SER A 6 -1.75 -31.10 -22.81
N SER A 7 -0.74 -31.95 -22.65
CA SER A 7 -0.90 -33.33 -22.20
C SER A 7 -0.81 -33.40 -20.66
N PRO A 8 -1.77 -34.04 -19.96
CA PRO A 8 -1.68 -34.23 -18.50
C PRO A 8 -0.38 -34.90 -18.05
N ALA A 9 0.14 -35.85 -18.84
CA ALA A 9 1.39 -36.58 -18.56
C ALA A 9 2.67 -35.71 -18.68
N PHE A 10 2.57 -34.46 -19.13
CA PHE A 10 3.67 -33.49 -19.07
C PHE A 10 3.92 -33.03 -17.62
N TRP A 11 2.86 -32.90 -16.81
CA TRP A 11 2.90 -32.30 -15.49
C TRP A 11 3.10 -33.33 -14.37
N ARG A 12 4.28 -33.95 -14.31
CA ARG A 12 4.51 -35.16 -13.49
C ARG A 12 4.72 -34.97 -11.98
N SER A 13 4.65 -33.74 -11.44
CA SER A 13 4.97 -33.54 -10.02
C SER A 13 3.89 -34.17 -9.11
N PRO A 14 4.24 -35.10 -8.20
CA PRO A 14 3.29 -35.74 -7.29
C PRO A 14 2.80 -34.82 -6.16
N LEU A 15 3.38 -33.62 -6.06
CA LEU A 15 3.00 -32.62 -5.06
C LEU A 15 1.77 -31.81 -5.49
N ARG A 16 1.48 -31.76 -6.79
CA ARG A 16 0.24 -31.16 -7.27
C ARG A 16 -0.92 -32.05 -6.86
N GLY A 17 -1.96 -31.41 -6.36
CA GLY A 17 -3.16 -32.11 -5.96
C GLY A 17 -4.14 -31.20 -5.23
N PRO A 18 -5.38 -31.67 -5.02
CA PRO A 18 -6.46 -30.86 -4.47
C PRO A 18 -6.12 -30.31 -3.07
N TRP A 19 -5.50 -31.12 -2.20
CA TRP A 19 -5.15 -30.69 -0.85
C TRP A 19 -4.13 -29.55 -0.82
N PHE A 20 -2.95 -29.73 -1.43
CA PHE A 20 -1.89 -28.72 -1.45
C PHE A 20 -2.39 -27.40 -2.04
N THR A 21 -3.15 -27.50 -3.13
CA THR A 21 -3.82 -26.38 -3.80
C THR A 21 -4.84 -25.68 -2.89
N SER A 22 -5.51 -26.42 -2.01
CA SER A 22 -6.51 -25.90 -1.06
C SER A 22 -5.85 -25.20 0.12
N VAL A 23 -4.76 -25.74 0.67
CA VAL A 23 -3.96 -25.08 1.73
C VAL A 23 -3.54 -23.68 1.28
N LEU A 24 -2.86 -23.60 0.13
CA LEU A 24 -2.42 -22.32 -0.44
C LEU A 24 -3.61 -21.39 -0.73
N GLY A 25 -4.73 -21.96 -1.19
CA GLY A 25 -5.96 -21.21 -1.45
C GLY A 25 -6.56 -20.56 -0.20
N ILE A 26 -6.57 -21.24 0.94
CA ILE A 26 -7.09 -20.69 2.20
C ILE A 26 -6.15 -19.61 2.76
N VAL A 27 -4.83 -19.79 2.68
CA VAL A 27 -3.88 -18.75 3.08
C VAL A 27 -4.06 -17.48 2.23
N LEU A 28 -4.17 -17.64 0.91
CA LEU A 28 -4.43 -16.54 0.00
C LEU A 28 -5.82 -15.92 0.22
N LEU A 29 -6.82 -16.71 0.60
CA LEU A 29 -8.16 -16.20 0.92
C LEU A 29 -8.10 -15.12 2.02
N GLY A 30 -7.49 -15.47 3.15
CA GLY A 30 -7.31 -14.53 4.26
C GLY A 30 -6.39 -13.36 3.88
N GLY A 31 -5.24 -13.67 3.30
CA GLY A 31 -4.22 -12.69 2.94
C GLY A 31 -4.70 -11.63 1.95
N ILE A 32 -5.28 -12.05 0.82
CA ILE A 32 -5.80 -11.13 -0.21
C ILE A 32 -6.97 -10.30 0.33
N THR A 33 -7.82 -10.87 1.19
CA THR A 33 -8.91 -10.11 1.81
C THR A 33 -8.36 -8.97 2.68
N VAL A 34 -7.34 -9.23 3.49
CA VAL A 34 -6.67 -8.19 4.29
C VAL A 34 -5.99 -7.16 3.38
N LEU A 35 -5.32 -7.60 2.31
CA LEU A 35 -4.71 -6.67 1.33
C LEU A 35 -5.73 -5.75 0.69
N PHE A 36 -6.86 -6.29 0.26
CA PHE A 36 -7.91 -5.50 -0.37
C PHE A 36 -8.46 -4.47 0.60
N VAL A 37 -8.84 -4.87 1.82
CA VAL A 37 -9.37 -3.96 2.85
C VAL A 37 -8.35 -2.87 3.20
N THR A 38 -7.09 -3.24 3.44
CA THR A 38 -6.03 -2.25 3.76
C THR A 38 -5.71 -1.33 2.58
N GLY A 39 -5.82 -1.81 1.33
CA GLY A 39 -5.73 -0.99 0.13
C GLY A 39 -6.87 0.01 0.00
N LEU A 40 -8.12 -0.40 0.28
CA LEU A 40 -9.28 0.49 0.33
C LEU A 40 -9.10 1.57 1.41
N LEU A 41 -8.63 1.19 2.60
CA LEU A 41 -8.34 2.14 3.68
C LEU A 41 -7.24 3.12 3.28
N SER A 42 -6.17 2.65 2.64
CA SER A 42 -5.11 3.52 2.14
C SER A 42 -5.64 4.52 1.12
N TYR A 43 -6.48 4.05 0.19
CA TYR A 43 -7.16 4.90 -0.78
C TYR A 43 -8.09 5.93 -0.12
N ALA A 44 -8.86 5.56 0.89
CA ALA A 44 -9.71 6.48 1.65
C ALA A 44 -8.89 7.55 2.39
N ALA A 45 -7.70 7.21 2.89
CA ALA A 45 -6.80 8.13 3.59
C ALA A 45 -6.27 9.27 2.70
N TYR A 46 -6.26 9.10 1.37
CA TYR A 46 -5.99 10.20 0.44
C TYR A 46 -7.12 11.25 0.42
N ASN A 47 -8.29 10.97 0.99
CA ASN A 47 -9.50 11.79 0.85
C ASN A 47 -9.84 12.14 -0.63
N PRO A 48 -9.99 11.16 -1.53
CA PRO A 48 -10.30 11.42 -2.94
C PRO A 48 -11.70 12.02 -3.18
N GLY A 49 -12.57 12.06 -2.17
CA GLY A 49 -13.84 12.79 -2.22
C GLY A 49 -13.74 14.27 -1.84
N LEU A 50 -12.57 14.74 -1.39
CA LEU A 50 -12.39 16.10 -0.88
C LEU A 50 -12.07 17.10 -1.99
N SER A 51 -11.06 16.84 -2.82
CA SER A 51 -10.64 17.76 -3.88
C SER A 51 -9.95 17.02 -5.02
N ARG A 52 -9.98 17.59 -6.23
CA ARG A 52 -9.34 17.02 -7.43
C ARG A 52 -7.82 16.90 -7.31
N VAL A 53 -7.20 17.64 -6.39
CA VAL A 53 -5.75 17.51 -6.13
C VAL A 53 -5.40 16.20 -5.41
N ASN A 54 -6.33 15.65 -4.64
CA ASN A 54 -6.17 14.36 -3.96
C ASN A 54 -6.65 13.18 -4.83
N ASP A 55 -7.59 13.42 -5.75
CA ASP A 55 -8.22 12.39 -6.55
C ASP A 55 -7.58 12.20 -7.93
N MET A 56 -6.87 11.09 -8.11
CA MET A 56 -6.32 10.68 -9.41
C MET A 56 -7.28 9.79 -10.22
N THR A 57 -8.49 9.56 -9.69
CA THR A 57 -9.55 8.65 -10.18
C THR A 57 -10.93 9.33 -10.19
N PRO A 58 -11.09 10.45 -10.92
CA PRO A 58 -12.36 11.20 -10.92
C PRO A 58 -13.55 10.37 -11.41
N ASP A 59 -13.31 9.36 -12.26
CA ASP A 59 -14.34 8.54 -12.89
C ASP A 59 -14.72 7.27 -12.09
N LYS A 60 -14.30 7.16 -10.83
CA LYS A 60 -14.51 5.96 -9.99
C LYS A 60 -15.98 5.54 -9.81
N GLY A 61 -16.92 6.47 -9.99
CA GLY A 61 -18.36 6.20 -9.93
C GLY A 61 -18.77 5.45 -8.66
N LEU A 62 -19.51 4.36 -8.83
CA LEU A 62 -19.99 3.53 -7.71
C LEU A 62 -18.87 2.88 -6.89
N LEU A 63 -17.66 2.75 -7.43
CA LEU A 63 -16.53 2.15 -6.71
C LEU A 63 -16.06 3.03 -5.54
N GLY A 64 -16.52 4.27 -5.42
CA GLY A 64 -16.25 5.16 -4.28
C GLY A 64 -17.20 5.02 -3.09
N PHE A 65 -18.12 4.05 -3.07
CA PHE A 65 -19.18 3.95 -2.06
C PHE A 65 -18.69 3.84 -0.61
N TYR A 66 -17.45 3.38 -0.41
CA TYR A 66 -16.84 3.16 0.90
C TYR A 66 -16.06 4.38 1.40
N LEU A 67 -16.03 5.49 0.66
CA LEU A 67 -15.26 6.67 1.05
C LEU A 67 -15.89 7.39 2.25
N PHE A 68 -15.05 7.72 3.22
CA PHE A 68 -15.42 8.45 4.42
C PHE A 68 -14.36 9.51 4.75
N SER A 69 -14.69 10.41 5.67
CA SER A 69 -13.74 11.37 6.23
C SER A 69 -12.68 10.62 7.04
N TRP A 70 -11.46 10.53 6.53
CA TRP A 70 -10.40 9.80 7.19
C TRP A 70 -10.12 10.35 8.60
N PRO A 71 -10.09 9.51 9.65
CA PRO A 71 -9.90 9.94 11.03
C PRO A 71 -8.44 10.35 11.29
N THR A 72 -8.24 11.16 12.33
CA THR A 72 -6.91 11.56 12.81
C THR A 72 -6.43 10.73 14.00
N ASP A 73 -7.31 9.94 14.63
CA ASP A 73 -7.03 9.10 15.79
C ASP A 73 -7.36 7.60 15.53
N PRO A 74 -6.54 6.65 16.02
CA PRO A 74 -5.22 6.87 16.62
C PRO A 74 -4.22 7.42 15.59
N HIS A 75 -3.28 8.26 16.02
CA HIS A 75 -2.36 8.97 15.12
C HIS A 75 -1.47 8.04 14.27
N TRP A 76 -1.26 6.79 14.72
CA TRP A 76 -0.51 5.76 14.02
C TRP A 76 -1.35 4.92 13.04
N LEU A 77 -2.66 5.18 12.88
CA LEU A 77 -3.57 4.34 12.12
C LEU A 77 -3.07 4.06 10.69
N TYR A 78 -2.71 5.11 9.93
CA TYR A 78 -2.24 4.94 8.57
C TYR A 78 -0.90 4.20 8.49
N ARG A 79 0.00 4.40 9.47
CA ARG A 79 1.24 3.62 9.59
C ARG A 79 0.93 2.13 9.66
N LEU A 80 -0.03 1.73 10.51
CA LEU A 80 -0.41 0.33 10.65
C LEU A 80 -1.04 -0.21 9.36
N THR A 81 -2.07 0.46 8.83
CA THR A 81 -2.81 -0.07 7.67
C THR A 81 -1.92 -0.17 6.44
N GLN A 82 -1.06 0.84 6.20
CA GLN A 82 -0.17 0.86 5.05
C GLN A 82 1.00 -0.13 5.22
N GLY A 83 1.58 -0.21 6.42
CA GLY A 83 2.64 -1.18 6.72
C GLY A 83 2.16 -2.62 6.55
N VAL A 84 0.94 -2.93 7.04
CA VAL A 84 0.30 -4.24 6.83
C VAL A 84 0.07 -4.51 5.35
N HIS A 85 -0.48 -3.54 4.60
CA HIS A 85 -0.75 -3.70 3.17
C HIS A 85 0.51 -4.10 2.39
N VAL A 86 1.60 -3.34 2.55
CA VAL A 86 2.83 -3.58 1.80
C VAL A 86 3.55 -4.84 2.29
N THR A 87 3.74 -4.99 3.60
CA THR A 87 4.47 -6.14 4.17
C THR A 87 3.77 -7.46 3.86
N LEU A 88 2.44 -7.50 4.00
CA LEU A 88 1.67 -8.70 3.68
C LEU A 88 1.70 -8.99 2.18
N GLY A 89 1.67 -7.95 1.33
CA GLY A 89 1.72 -8.08 -0.12
C GLY A 89 2.99 -8.80 -0.57
N VAL A 90 4.14 -8.36 -0.05
CA VAL A 90 5.43 -9.00 -0.31
C VAL A 90 5.49 -10.41 0.29
N THR A 91 5.02 -10.59 1.53
CA THR A 91 5.03 -11.88 2.24
C THR A 91 4.22 -12.96 1.51
N LEU A 92 3.16 -12.60 0.80
CA LEU A 92 2.29 -13.54 0.09
C LEU A 92 2.82 -13.98 -1.29
N ILE A 93 3.88 -13.35 -1.82
CA ILE A 93 4.42 -13.69 -3.15
C ILE A 93 4.76 -15.19 -3.28
N PRO A 94 5.47 -15.85 -2.34
CA PRO A 94 5.78 -17.26 -2.45
C PRO A 94 4.53 -18.14 -2.45
N VAL A 95 3.52 -17.79 -1.64
CA VAL A 95 2.24 -18.50 -1.58
C VAL A 95 1.49 -18.36 -2.90
N LEU A 96 1.46 -17.15 -3.49
CA LEU A 96 0.84 -16.89 -4.78
C LEU A 96 1.53 -17.69 -5.89
N LEU A 97 2.86 -17.64 -5.96
CA LEU A 97 3.64 -18.38 -6.96
C LEU A 97 3.44 -19.89 -6.84
N ALA A 98 3.44 -20.42 -5.62
CA ALA A 98 3.14 -21.84 -5.36
C ALA A 98 1.72 -22.20 -5.78
N LYS A 99 0.75 -21.31 -5.55
CA LYS A 99 -0.65 -21.50 -5.95
C LYS A 99 -0.75 -21.53 -7.48
N LEU A 100 -0.16 -20.58 -8.18
CA LEU A 100 -0.14 -20.53 -9.64
C LEU A 100 0.54 -21.77 -10.23
N TRP A 101 1.68 -22.19 -9.66
CA TRP A 101 2.36 -23.43 -10.05
C TRP A 101 1.51 -24.68 -9.82
N SER A 102 0.72 -24.72 -8.75
CA SER A 102 -0.15 -25.87 -8.44
C SER A 102 -1.29 -26.03 -9.46
N VAL A 103 -1.77 -24.92 -10.03
CA VAL A 103 -2.92 -24.90 -10.97
C VAL A 103 -2.54 -24.68 -12.43
N VAL A 104 -1.25 -24.48 -12.75
CA VAL A 104 -0.76 -24.23 -14.11
C VAL A 104 -1.25 -25.24 -15.16
N PRO A 105 -1.43 -26.56 -14.89
CA PRO A 105 -1.93 -27.50 -15.90
C PRO A 105 -3.30 -27.10 -16.46
N LYS A 106 -4.15 -26.47 -15.62
CA LYS A 106 -5.49 -26.02 -16.03
C LYS A 106 -5.47 -24.95 -17.11
N LEU A 107 -4.38 -24.17 -17.20
CA LEU A 107 -4.22 -23.16 -18.25
C LEU A 107 -3.99 -23.78 -19.63
N PHE A 108 -3.44 -25.00 -19.69
CA PHE A 108 -3.09 -25.70 -20.93
C PHE A 108 -4.07 -26.81 -21.33
N ALA A 109 -5.12 -27.06 -20.54
CA ALA A 109 -6.10 -28.12 -20.80
C ALA A 109 -6.89 -27.88 -22.09
N LEU A 110 -7.02 -28.93 -22.92
CA LEU A 110 -7.77 -28.93 -24.18
C LEU A 110 -9.11 -29.71 -24.06
N PRO A 111 -10.15 -29.36 -24.84
CA PRO A 111 -10.24 -28.12 -25.63
C PRO A 111 -10.32 -26.88 -24.71
N PRO A 112 -9.86 -25.71 -25.17
CA PRO A 112 -9.75 -24.51 -24.32
C PRO A 112 -11.11 -24.03 -23.80
N VAL A 113 -12.17 -24.25 -24.59
CA VAL A 113 -13.57 -24.01 -24.21
C VAL A 113 -14.37 -25.26 -24.58
N ARG A 114 -15.13 -25.78 -23.61
CA ARG A 114 -15.97 -26.98 -23.76
C ARG A 114 -17.45 -26.62 -23.90
N SER A 115 -17.84 -25.46 -23.37
CA SER A 115 -19.19 -24.91 -23.37
C SER A 115 -19.14 -23.41 -23.07
N LEU A 116 -20.24 -22.68 -23.26
CA LEU A 116 -20.33 -21.26 -22.89
C LEU A 116 -20.02 -21.05 -21.40
N ALA A 117 -20.55 -21.90 -20.53
CA ALA A 117 -20.28 -21.85 -19.09
C ALA A 117 -18.78 -22.06 -18.77
N HIS A 118 -18.13 -23.03 -19.42
CA HIS A 118 -16.68 -23.24 -19.27
C HIS A 118 -15.88 -22.05 -19.83
N GLY A 119 -16.33 -21.42 -20.91
CA GLY A 119 -15.74 -20.19 -21.45
C GLY A 119 -15.80 -19.03 -20.46
N LEU A 120 -16.94 -18.83 -19.80
CA LEU A 120 -17.10 -17.83 -18.74
C LEU A 120 -16.21 -18.14 -17.52
N GLU A 121 -16.08 -19.41 -17.11
CA GLU A 121 -15.15 -19.82 -16.06
C GLU A 121 -13.69 -19.48 -16.45
N ARG A 122 -13.29 -19.74 -17.69
CA ARG A 122 -11.95 -19.40 -18.22
C ARG A 122 -11.69 -17.90 -18.22
N ILE A 123 -12.67 -17.07 -18.59
CA ILE A 123 -12.56 -15.61 -18.53
C ILE A 123 -12.40 -15.15 -17.08
N SER A 124 -13.21 -15.68 -16.15
CA SER A 124 -13.06 -15.37 -14.72
C SER A 124 -11.68 -15.77 -14.19
N LEU A 125 -11.15 -16.92 -14.59
CA LEU A 125 -9.78 -17.35 -14.25
C LEU A 125 -8.72 -16.44 -14.85
N LEU A 126 -8.89 -15.94 -16.08
CA LEU A 126 -7.99 -14.98 -16.70
C LEU A 126 -7.96 -13.67 -15.91
N LEU A 127 -9.12 -13.15 -15.51
CA LEU A 127 -9.23 -11.94 -14.68
C LEU A 127 -8.62 -12.16 -13.29
N LEU A 128 -8.80 -13.36 -12.72
CA LEU A 128 -8.22 -13.71 -11.43
C LEU A 128 -6.69 -13.78 -11.48
N VAL A 129 -6.13 -14.55 -12.42
CA VAL A 129 -4.68 -14.75 -12.54
C VAL A 129 -4.00 -13.49 -13.05
N GLY A 130 -4.54 -12.88 -14.11
CA GLY A 130 -4.04 -11.64 -14.68
C GLY A 130 -4.13 -10.49 -13.67
N GLY A 131 -5.26 -10.37 -12.96
CA GLY A 131 -5.43 -9.40 -11.88
C GLY A 131 -4.45 -9.62 -10.73
N ALA A 132 -4.29 -10.85 -10.24
CA ALA A 132 -3.32 -11.15 -9.18
C ALA A 132 -1.89 -10.77 -9.57
N LEU A 133 -1.47 -11.16 -10.78
CA LEU A 133 -0.13 -10.83 -11.28
C LEU A 133 0.03 -9.31 -11.44
N PHE A 134 -0.96 -8.64 -12.02
CA PHE A 134 -0.95 -7.20 -12.20
C PHE A 134 -0.84 -6.45 -10.86
N GLU A 135 -1.68 -6.78 -9.87
CA GLU A 135 -1.70 -6.13 -8.56
C GLU A 135 -0.38 -6.34 -7.80
N PHE A 136 0.11 -7.58 -7.75
CA PHE A 136 1.37 -7.87 -7.05
C PHE A 136 2.58 -7.25 -7.75
N ILE A 137 2.65 -7.30 -9.09
CA ILE A 137 3.77 -6.71 -9.84
C ILE A 137 3.75 -5.19 -9.72
N THR A 138 2.60 -4.55 -9.95
CA THR A 138 2.49 -3.08 -9.84
C THR A 138 2.74 -2.61 -8.40
N GLY A 139 2.24 -3.34 -7.40
CA GLY A 139 2.52 -3.07 -5.99
C GLY A 139 4.00 -3.16 -5.65
N VAL A 140 4.70 -4.23 -6.06
CA VAL A 140 6.14 -4.40 -5.86
C VAL A 140 6.92 -3.27 -6.53
N LEU A 141 6.61 -2.96 -7.79
CA LEU A 141 7.30 -1.89 -8.53
C LEU A 141 7.11 -0.52 -7.87
N ASN A 142 5.91 -0.21 -7.38
CA ASN A 142 5.66 1.02 -6.62
C ASN A 142 6.48 1.08 -5.33
N VAL A 143 6.51 -0.02 -4.57
CA VAL A 143 7.32 -0.11 -3.34
C VAL A 143 8.81 0.04 -3.65
N GLN A 144 9.27 -0.48 -4.79
CA GLN A 144 10.65 -0.39 -5.28
C GLN A 144 11.00 0.97 -5.94
N LEU A 145 10.08 1.94 -5.92
CA LEU A 145 10.22 3.25 -6.59
C LEU A 145 10.45 3.16 -8.11
N ASP A 146 10.06 2.06 -8.73
CA ASP A 146 10.28 1.78 -10.14
C ASP A 146 8.99 1.98 -10.95
N TYR A 147 8.84 3.17 -11.52
CA TYR A 147 7.63 3.61 -12.21
C TYR A 147 7.67 3.30 -13.72
N LEU A 148 7.82 2.01 -14.06
CA LEU A 148 7.95 1.55 -15.45
C LEU A 148 6.66 1.65 -16.29
N PHE A 149 5.51 1.83 -15.66
CA PHE A 149 4.22 1.78 -16.35
C PHE A 149 3.80 3.11 -16.96
N PRO A 150 3.17 3.10 -18.15
CA PRO A 150 2.53 4.28 -18.69
C PRO A 150 1.30 4.64 -17.84
N GLY A 151 1.39 5.73 -17.08
CA GLY A 151 0.24 6.29 -16.35
C GLY A 151 0.45 6.38 -14.83
N SER A 152 -0.64 6.74 -14.12
CA SER A 152 -0.62 6.87 -12.67
C SER A 152 -0.76 5.49 -12.01
N PHE A 153 0.24 5.08 -11.21
CA PHE A 153 0.15 3.88 -10.36
C PHE A 153 -1.17 3.84 -9.59
N TYR A 154 -1.52 4.95 -8.92
CA TYR A 154 -2.75 5.06 -8.14
C TYR A 154 -4.01 4.67 -8.93
N ARG A 155 -4.13 5.18 -10.17
CA ARG A 155 -5.28 4.89 -11.04
C ARG A 155 -5.30 3.43 -11.49
N LEU A 156 -4.16 2.96 -11.98
CA LEU A 156 -4.01 1.61 -12.52
C LEU A 156 -4.26 0.55 -11.44
N HIS A 157 -3.64 0.72 -10.29
CA HIS A 157 -3.75 -0.17 -9.14
C HIS A 157 -5.17 -0.15 -8.54
N PHE A 158 -5.83 1.01 -8.45
CA PHE A 158 -7.21 1.09 -7.96
C PHE A 158 -8.20 0.29 -8.82
N TYR A 159 -8.20 0.49 -10.14
CA TYR A 159 -9.14 -0.22 -11.01
C TYR A 159 -8.77 -1.69 -11.17
N GLY A 160 -7.47 -2.00 -11.25
CA GLY A 160 -6.99 -3.38 -11.27
C GLY A 160 -7.41 -4.14 -10.02
N ALA A 161 -7.33 -3.53 -8.83
CA ALA A 161 -7.73 -4.14 -7.57
C ALA A 161 -9.21 -4.51 -7.56
N TRP A 162 -10.10 -3.66 -8.09
CA TRP A 162 -11.53 -3.97 -8.18
C TRP A 162 -11.83 -5.11 -9.17
N VAL A 163 -11.18 -5.11 -10.34
CA VAL A 163 -11.32 -6.21 -11.32
C VAL A 163 -10.84 -7.52 -10.72
N PHE A 164 -9.66 -7.50 -10.10
CA PHE A 164 -9.08 -8.66 -9.43
C PHE A 164 -9.96 -9.16 -8.29
N PHE A 165 -10.40 -8.27 -7.39
CA PHE A 165 -11.15 -8.66 -6.21
C PHE A 165 -12.54 -9.20 -6.55
N ALA A 166 -13.21 -8.66 -7.58
CA ALA A 166 -14.47 -9.22 -8.07
C ALA A 166 -14.30 -10.66 -8.59
N ALA A 167 -13.23 -10.92 -9.36
CA ALA A 167 -12.90 -12.27 -9.82
C ALA A 167 -12.52 -13.19 -8.65
N PHE A 168 -11.79 -12.67 -7.66
CA PHE A 168 -11.39 -13.38 -6.46
C PHE A 168 -12.57 -13.78 -5.58
N VAL A 169 -13.53 -12.88 -5.32
CA VAL A 169 -14.75 -13.20 -4.57
C VAL A 169 -15.56 -14.28 -5.30
N THR A 170 -15.75 -14.13 -6.62
CA THR A 170 -16.43 -15.14 -7.44
C THR A 170 -15.75 -16.50 -7.32
N HIS A 171 -14.42 -16.53 -7.44
CA HIS A 171 -13.64 -17.75 -7.28
C HIS A 171 -13.74 -18.34 -5.87
N ALA A 172 -13.66 -17.50 -4.83
CA ALA A 172 -13.74 -17.92 -3.44
C ALA A 172 -15.09 -18.55 -3.12
N VAL A 173 -16.21 -17.92 -3.51
CA VAL A 173 -17.56 -18.45 -3.32
C VAL A 173 -17.70 -19.85 -3.94
N LEU A 174 -17.14 -20.05 -5.15
CA LEU A 174 -17.24 -21.33 -5.85
C LEU A 174 -16.30 -22.41 -5.32
N LYS A 175 -15.11 -22.04 -4.84
CA LYS A 175 -14.04 -23.02 -4.53
C LYS A 175 -13.78 -23.23 -3.05
N VAL A 176 -14.20 -22.33 -2.14
CA VAL A 176 -14.02 -22.48 -0.69
C VAL A 176 -14.66 -23.75 -0.12
N PRO A 177 -15.93 -24.12 -0.45
CA PRO A 177 -16.52 -25.35 0.06
C PRO A 177 -15.70 -26.61 -0.31
N THR A 178 -15.20 -26.66 -1.55
CA THR A 178 -14.33 -27.75 -2.01
C THR A 178 -12.96 -27.71 -1.33
N ALA A 179 -12.37 -26.53 -1.14
CA ALA A 179 -11.12 -26.40 -0.41
C ALA A 179 -11.24 -26.89 1.04
N LEU A 180 -12.32 -26.53 1.73
CA LEU A 180 -12.59 -27.00 3.09
C LEU A 180 -12.82 -28.52 3.17
N ARG A 181 -13.54 -29.11 2.21
CA ARG A 181 -13.68 -30.58 2.11
C ARG A 181 -12.32 -31.25 1.95
N ASN A 182 -11.51 -30.79 0.99
CA ASN A 182 -10.17 -31.33 0.76
C ASN A 182 -9.28 -31.26 2.02
N LEU A 183 -9.39 -30.18 2.81
CA LEU A 183 -8.63 -30.03 4.06
C LEU A 183 -9.14 -30.94 5.18
N ARG A 184 -10.44 -31.24 5.24
CA ARG A 184 -11.04 -32.14 6.24
C ARG A 184 -10.68 -33.60 5.99
N HIS A 185 -10.72 -34.05 4.73
CA HIS A 185 -10.39 -35.44 4.36
C HIS A 185 -8.96 -35.87 4.72
N LEU A 186 -8.03 -34.94 4.97
CA LEU A 186 -6.68 -35.27 5.42
C LEU A 186 -6.54 -35.39 6.95
N ARG A 187 -7.56 -34.94 7.71
CA ARG A 187 -7.61 -35.11 9.17
C ARG A 187 -8.15 -36.48 9.57
N GLU A 188 -8.91 -37.11 8.67
CA GLU A 188 -9.46 -38.45 8.81
C GLU A 188 -8.53 -39.40 8.04
N GLU A 189 -7.54 -39.99 8.72
CA GLU A 189 -6.64 -40.98 8.12
C GLU A 189 -7.42 -42.26 7.74
N HIS A 190 -7.93 -42.34 6.50
CA HIS A 190 -8.39 -43.61 5.90
C HIS A 190 -7.66 -43.86 4.57
N PRO A 191 -6.58 -44.65 4.56
CA PRO A 191 -5.76 -44.92 3.38
C PRO A 191 -6.31 -46.06 2.49
N ALA A 192 -7.64 -46.21 2.33
CA ALA A 192 -8.21 -47.41 1.70
C ALA A 192 -9.25 -47.20 0.58
N GLU A 193 -9.66 -45.97 0.25
CA GLU A 193 -10.69 -45.73 -0.80
C GLU A 193 -10.33 -44.51 -1.66
N ASP A 194 -9.15 -44.54 -2.29
CA ASP A 194 -8.54 -43.39 -2.98
C ASP A 194 -9.06 -43.12 -4.42
N GLU A 195 -10.08 -43.83 -4.92
CA GLU A 195 -10.54 -43.68 -6.32
C GLU A 195 -11.92 -43.02 -6.52
N GLU A 196 -12.83 -43.01 -5.54
CA GLU A 196 -14.25 -42.66 -5.84
C GLU A 196 -14.70 -41.21 -5.55
N LEU A 197 -13.88 -40.38 -4.88
CA LEU A 197 -14.32 -39.05 -4.42
C LEU A 197 -13.58 -37.87 -5.08
N VAL A 198 -12.95 -38.09 -6.23
CA VAL A 198 -12.41 -36.97 -7.02
C VAL A 198 -13.58 -36.22 -7.67
N SER A 199 -13.97 -35.09 -7.09
CA SER A 199 -14.97 -34.21 -7.73
C SER A 199 -14.55 -33.87 -9.17
N PRO A 200 -15.48 -33.88 -10.15
CA PRO A 200 -15.16 -33.57 -11.54
C PRO A 200 -14.44 -32.22 -11.64
N GLY A 201 -13.19 -32.24 -12.10
CA GLY A 201 -12.30 -31.06 -12.18
C GLY A 201 -11.14 -31.00 -11.18
N ASN A 202 -11.06 -31.93 -10.23
CA ASN A 202 -9.88 -32.15 -9.39
C ASN A 202 -8.92 -33.21 -9.97
N GLU A 203 -9.41 -34.08 -10.85
CA GLU A 203 -8.61 -35.09 -11.57
C GLU A 203 -7.47 -34.46 -12.36
N GLU A 204 -7.69 -33.29 -12.97
CA GLU A 204 -6.68 -32.58 -13.77
C GLU A 204 -5.51 -32.00 -12.95
N LEU A 205 -5.59 -31.99 -11.61
CA LEU A 205 -4.49 -31.54 -10.74
C LEU A 205 -3.56 -32.69 -10.31
N VAL A 206 -4.03 -33.93 -10.41
CA VAL A 206 -3.26 -35.12 -10.08
C VAL A 206 -2.64 -35.66 -11.37
N SER A 207 -1.33 -35.90 -11.37
CA SER A 207 -0.68 -36.47 -12.55
C SER A 207 -1.12 -37.92 -12.75
N PRO A 208 -1.52 -38.34 -13.97
CA PRO A 208 -1.77 -39.76 -14.26
C PRO A 208 -0.48 -40.59 -14.36
N ASP A 209 0.68 -39.94 -14.56
CA ASP A 209 2.02 -40.54 -14.59
C ASP A 209 2.93 -39.71 -13.65
N PRO A 210 2.76 -39.80 -12.31
CA PRO A 210 3.56 -39.05 -11.37
C PRO A 210 5.01 -39.55 -11.38
N ALA A 211 5.96 -38.63 -11.39
CA ALA A 211 7.36 -38.94 -11.13
C ALA A 211 7.57 -39.23 -9.64
N GLU A 212 8.71 -39.84 -9.31
CA GLU A 212 9.11 -40.00 -7.91
C GLU A 212 9.20 -38.62 -7.22
N PRO A 213 8.68 -38.48 -5.99
CA PRO A 213 8.73 -37.23 -5.26
C PRO A 213 10.17 -36.88 -4.89
N THR A 214 10.68 -35.77 -5.42
CA THR A 214 12.00 -35.23 -5.03
C THR A 214 11.98 -34.52 -3.68
N VAL A 215 10.81 -34.09 -3.21
CA VAL A 215 10.58 -33.50 -1.88
C VAL A 215 9.24 -33.97 -1.33
N SER A 216 9.07 -33.90 0.00
CA SER A 216 7.79 -34.21 0.65
C SER A 216 6.81 -33.03 0.56
N ARG A 217 5.50 -33.28 0.72
CA ARG A 217 4.48 -32.22 0.81
C ARG A 217 4.76 -31.24 1.96
N ARG A 218 5.23 -31.76 3.09
CA ARG A 218 5.69 -30.94 4.24
C ARG A 218 6.91 -30.10 3.87
N GLY A 219 7.86 -30.67 3.13
CA GLY A 219 9.03 -29.94 2.62
C GLY A 219 8.64 -28.80 1.67
N ALA A 220 7.70 -29.03 0.75
CA ALA A 220 7.19 -28.00 -0.14
C ALA A 220 6.47 -26.88 0.62
N LEU A 221 5.61 -27.21 1.58
CA LEU A 221 4.98 -26.20 2.45
C LEU A 221 6.01 -25.46 3.30
N GLY A 222 7.03 -26.16 3.81
CA GLY A 222 8.15 -25.56 4.54
C GLY A 222 8.96 -24.60 3.67
N PHE A 223 9.17 -24.91 2.39
CA PHE A 223 9.84 -24.01 1.44
C PHE A 223 9.02 -22.75 1.17
N VAL A 224 7.72 -22.91 0.90
CA VAL A 224 6.82 -21.76 0.68
C VAL A 224 6.69 -20.90 1.92
N GLY A 225 6.43 -21.51 3.08
CA GLY A 225 6.32 -20.82 4.36
C GLY A 225 7.63 -20.17 4.80
N GLY A 226 8.76 -20.86 4.59
CA GLY A 226 10.10 -20.32 4.85
C GLY A 226 10.44 -19.15 3.94
N GLY A 227 10.09 -19.22 2.66
CA GLY A 227 10.22 -18.10 1.72
C GLY A 227 9.37 -16.90 2.13
N SER A 228 8.11 -17.13 2.52
CA SER A 228 7.24 -16.07 3.05
C SER A 228 7.78 -15.47 4.34
N LEU A 229 8.27 -16.28 5.28
CA LEU A 229 8.88 -15.82 6.53
C LEU A 229 10.16 -15.02 6.27
N LEU A 230 10.99 -15.46 5.31
CA LEU A 230 12.17 -14.72 4.90
C LEU A 230 11.79 -13.34 4.36
N LEU A 231 10.82 -13.27 3.44
CA LEU A 231 10.34 -11.99 2.90
C LEU A 231 9.70 -11.10 3.96
N LEU A 232 8.96 -11.67 4.91
CA LEU A 232 8.44 -10.94 6.07
C LEU A 232 9.58 -10.33 6.88
N ALA A 233 10.57 -11.16 7.25
CA ALA A 233 11.73 -10.73 8.03
C ALA A 233 12.55 -9.67 7.30
N THR A 234 12.65 -9.74 5.97
CA THR A 234 13.42 -8.78 5.16
C THR A 234 12.65 -7.55 4.68
N THR A 235 11.38 -7.41 5.07
CA THR A 235 10.51 -6.29 4.67
C THR A 235 9.94 -5.55 5.87
N ALA A 236 9.43 -6.26 6.89
CA ALA A 236 8.69 -5.67 8.00
C ALA A 236 9.48 -4.59 8.76
N GLY A 237 10.81 -4.71 8.79
CA GLY A 237 11.71 -3.73 9.40
C GLY A 237 11.50 -2.29 8.91
N HIS A 238 11.04 -2.08 7.66
CA HIS A 238 10.92 -0.74 7.08
C HIS A 238 9.87 0.16 7.76
N SER A 239 9.00 -0.42 8.59
CA SER A 239 8.00 0.31 9.37
C SER A 239 8.53 0.77 10.74
N PHE A 240 9.73 0.36 11.12
CA PHE A 240 10.37 0.65 12.41
C PHE A 240 11.67 1.42 12.20
N ASP A 241 12.14 2.08 13.25
CA ASP A 241 13.46 2.72 13.27
C ASP A 241 14.48 1.87 14.03
N GLY A 242 15.76 2.25 13.95
CA GLY A 242 16.84 1.61 14.67
C GLY A 242 17.15 0.19 14.14
N PRO A 243 17.60 -0.75 15.01
CA PRO A 243 18.10 -2.05 14.56
C PRO A 243 17.09 -2.90 13.77
N LEU A 244 15.78 -2.71 14.02
CA LEU A 244 14.75 -3.41 13.26
C LEU A 244 14.71 -2.95 11.80
N ARG A 245 15.04 -1.69 11.48
CA ARG A 245 15.09 -1.21 10.10
C ARG A 245 16.16 -1.90 9.28
N GLU A 246 17.29 -2.27 9.89
CA GLU A 246 18.39 -2.94 9.22
C GLU A 246 18.00 -4.32 8.69
N THR A 247 16.93 -4.92 9.23
CA THR A 247 16.37 -6.16 8.69
C THR A 247 15.72 -5.96 7.32
N ALA A 248 15.32 -4.74 6.95
CA ALA A 248 14.57 -4.44 5.74
C ALA A 248 15.43 -4.44 4.45
N LEU A 249 16.21 -5.50 4.24
CA LEU A 249 17.23 -5.62 3.19
C LEU A 249 16.69 -5.44 1.76
N LEU A 250 15.42 -5.73 1.54
CA LEU A 250 14.79 -5.70 0.21
C LEU A 250 13.83 -4.52 0.02
N ALA A 251 13.58 -3.72 1.07
CA ALA A 251 12.68 -2.58 0.99
C ALA A 251 13.47 -1.28 0.74
N PRO A 252 13.02 -0.38 -0.15
CA PRO A 252 13.56 0.96 -0.20
C PRO A 252 13.36 1.67 1.13
N HIS A 253 14.30 2.55 1.47
CA HIS A 253 14.38 3.14 2.82
C HIS A 253 14.54 2.08 3.93
N GLY A 254 14.95 0.86 3.56
CA GLY A 254 15.55 -0.13 4.44
C GLY A 254 17.05 0.08 4.58
N GLY A 255 17.61 -0.32 5.72
CA GLY A 255 18.99 -0.03 6.10
C GLY A 255 19.13 1.09 7.15
N PRO A 256 20.36 1.53 7.43
CA PRO A 256 20.62 2.51 8.49
C PRO A 256 19.99 3.86 8.17
N GLU A 257 19.72 4.61 9.23
CA GLU A 257 19.23 5.98 9.10
C GLU A 257 20.24 6.86 8.32
N PRO A 258 19.77 7.88 7.59
CA PRO A 258 20.60 8.63 6.64
C PRO A 258 21.71 9.48 7.29
N GLY A 259 21.83 9.46 8.61
CA GLY A 259 22.86 10.16 9.36
C GLY A 259 22.70 9.98 10.86
N SER A 260 23.26 10.92 11.61
CA SER A 260 23.08 11.04 13.07
C SER A 260 22.41 12.37 13.41
N GLY A 261 21.73 12.42 14.55
CA GLY A 261 21.12 13.64 15.08
C GLY A 261 19.63 13.84 14.75
N PRO A 262 19.08 15.03 15.03
CA PRO A 262 17.63 15.28 15.04
C PRO A 262 16.89 15.01 13.73
N GLY A 263 17.57 15.15 12.58
CA GLY A 263 17.00 14.88 11.26
C GLY A 263 17.34 13.50 10.70
N ALA A 264 17.91 12.60 11.50
CA ALA A 264 18.36 11.28 11.06
C ALA A 264 17.21 10.26 11.00
N PHE A 265 16.22 10.53 10.17
CA PHE A 265 15.19 9.57 9.80
C PHE A 265 14.92 9.65 8.29
N GLN A 266 14.29 8.61 7.75
CA GLN A 266 14.10 8.42 6.31
C GLN A 266 13.45 9.62 5.59
N ILE A 267 13.97 9.92 4.39
CA ILE A 267 13.55 11.02 3.52
C ILE A 267 13.07 10.43 2.20
N ASN A 268 11.81 10.64 1.80
CA ASN A 268 11.34 10.18 0.48
C ASN A 268 12.07 10.91 -0.66
N LYS A 269 11.95 12.23 -0.72
CA LYS A 269 12.53 13.10 -1.77
C LYS A 269 13.32 14.23 -1.15
N THR A 270 14.56 14.41 -1.58
CA THR A 270 15.43 15.51 -1.13
C THR A 270 15.03 16.84 -1.76
N ALA A 271 15.37 17.96 -1.13
CA ALA A 271 15.21 19.32 -1.66
C ALA A 271 15.88 19.45 -3.04
N LYS A 272 17.11 18.92 -3.16
CA LYS A 272 17.86 18.88 -4.42
C LYS A 272 17.10 18.13 -5.52
N SER A 273 16.55 16.95 -5.23
CA SER A 273 15.79 16.16 -6.22
C SER A 273 14.51 16.84 -6.71
N ARG A 274 14.02 17.85 -5.97
CA ARG A 274 12.81 18.61 -6.28
C ARG A 274 13.09 20.04 -6.72
N GLY A 275 14.37 20.39 -6.91
CA GLY A 275 14.79 21.70 -7.39
C GLY A 275 14.53 22.83 -6.40
N ILE A 276 14.44 22.52 -5.10
CA ILE A 276 14.27 23.52 -4.05
C ILE A 276 15.64 24.11 -3.73
N SER A 277 15.81 25.42 -3.99
CA SER A 277 17.07 26.12 -3.76
C SER A 277 17.11 26.78 -2.38
N ALA A 278 18.32 26.91 -1.82
CA ALA A 278 18.53 27.63 -0.56
C ALA A 278 18.08 29.10 -0.64
N THR A 279 18.18 29.71 -1.83
CA THR A 279 17.74 31.08 -2.10
C THR A 279 16.22 31.23 -1.95
N GLU A 280 15.42 30.29 -2.47
CA GLU A 280 13.95 30.36 -2.35
C GLU A 280 13.45 30.09 -0.93
N THR A 281 14.26 29.39 -0.12
CA THR A 281 13.97 29.11 1.29
C THR A 281 14.66 30.08 2.24
N SER A 282 15.36 31.10 1.75
CA SER A 282 16.10 32.04 2.59
C SER A 282 15.14 32.91 3.42
N GLU A 283 15.62 33.44 4.53
CA GLU A 283 14.82 34.31 5.41
C GLU A 283 14.35 35.58 4.68
N GLU A 284 15.14 36.07 3.72
CA GLU A 284 14.81 37.25 2.92
C GLU A 284 13.72 36.96 1.88
N ALA A 285 13.75 35.78 1.25
CA ALA A 285 12.89 35.45 0.13
C ALA A 285 11.59 34.74 0.54
N TRP A 286 11.67 33.81 1.50
CA TRP A 286 10.54 32.94 1.81
C TRP A 286 9.49 33.66 2.65
N ARG A 287 8.24 33.56 2.24
CA ARG A 287 7.07 33.98 3.02
C ARG A 287 5.99 32.91 2.91
N LEU A 288 5.41 32.54 4.04
CA LEU A 288 4.16 31.77 4.05
C LEU A 288 3.02 32.70 3.67
N VAL A 289 2.28 32.33 2.63
CA VAL A 289 1.03 33.00 2.24
C VAL A 289 -0.14 32.24 2.86
N VAL A 290 -0.93 32.90 3.71
CA VAL A 290 -2.15 32.35 4.29
C VAL A 290 -3.35 33.12 3.75
N GLU A 291 -4.30 32.41 3.13
CA GLU A 291 -5.46 32.98 2.48
C GLU A 291 -6.76 32.37 3.01
N GLY A 292 -7.81 33.19 3.10
CA GLY A 292 -9.14 32.76 3.53
C GLY A 292 -10.09 33.93 3.71
N ARG A 293 -11.38 33.75 3.42
CA ARG A 293 -12.42 34.79 3.57
C ARG A 293 -12.09 36.15 2.93
N GLY A 294 -11.39 36.15 1.78
CA GLY A 294 -10.96 37.37 1.09
C GLY A 294 -9.80 38.11 1.78
N GLN A 295 -9.20 37.54 2.82
CA GLN A 295 -8.02 38.04 3.49
C GLN A 295 -6.78 37.29 3.03
N THR A 296 -5.65 37.99 3.01
CA THR A 296 -4.32 37.41 2.75
C THR A 296 -3.33 37.93 3.77
N VAL A 297 -2.71 37.00 4.50
CA VAL A 297 -1.62 37.29 5.44
C VAL A 297 -0.34 36.70 4.86
N ARG A 298 0.77 37.45 4.95
CA ARG A 298 2.10 36.98 4.56
C ARG A 298 2.99 37.00 5.79
N LEU A 299 3.54 35.84 6.15
CA LEU A 299 4.37 35.68 7.34
C LEU A 299 5.77 35.24 6.93
N SER A 300 6.78 35.95 7.39
CA SER A 300 8.15 35.47 7.48
C SER A 300 8.26 34.32 8.49
N ARG A 301 9.39 33.60 8.44
CA ARG A 301 9.65 32.54 9.42
C ARG A 301 9.76 33.10 10.84
N ASP A 302 10.36 34.28 11.01
CA ASP A 302 10.50 34.92 12.32
C ASP A 302 9.15 35.33 12.91
N GLU A 303 8.22 35.84 12.10
CA GLU A 303 6.85 36.11 12.54
C GLU A 303 6.11 34.84 12.96
N LEU A 304 6.32 33.72 12.25
CA LEU A 304 5.77 32.43 12.66
C LEU A 304 6.35 31.96 14.01
N LEU A 305 7.63 32.26 14.30
CA LEU A 305 8.25 31.93 15.59
C LEU A 305 7.68 32.76 16.76
N GLN A 306 7.05 33.90 16.49
CA GLN A 306 6.36 34.71 17.51
C GLN A 306 4.95 34.21 17.81
N LEU A 307 4.39 33.33 16.99
CA LEU A 307 3.10 32.69 17.25
C LEU A 307 3.24 31.58 18.31
N PRO A 308 2.16 31.21 19.02
CA PRO A 308 2.17 30.06 19.91
C PRO A 308 2.61 28.77 19.19
N LEU A 309 3.72 28.18 19.66
CA LEU A 309 4.25 26.92 19.13
C LEU A 309 3.78 25.75 19.97
N HIS A 310 3.31 24.70 19.30
CA HIS A 310 2.83 23.46 19.88
C HIS A 310 3.70 22.29 19.43
N SER A 311 3.77 21.25 20.25
CA SER A 311 4.52 20.03 19.97
C SER A 311 3.59 18.84 19.78
N ALA A 312 3.93 17.94 18.85
CA ALA A 312 3.23 16.70 18.61
C ALA A 312 4.23 15.58 18.30
N ALA A 313 4.00 14.37 18.82
CA ALA A 313 4.79 13.19 18.54
C ALA A 313 4.09 12.37 17.44
N LEU A 314 4.55 12.49 16.19
CA LEU A 314 3.86 11.90 15.03
C LEU A 314 4.84 11.16 14.12
N PRO A 315 4.47 9.98 13.59
CA PRO A 315 5.27 9.27 12.61
C PRO A 315 5.12 9.90 11.23
N ILE A 316 6.08 9.62 10.35
CA ILE A 316 5.87 9.71 8.91
C ILE A 316 5.56 8.30 8.41
N ALA A 317 4.45 8.14 7.70
CA ALA A 317 4.07 6.88 7.07
C ALA A 317 3.92 7.07 5.56
N CYS A 318 4.79 6.43 4.78
CA CYS A 318 4.80 6.57 3.34
C CYS A 318 3.86 5.57 2.68
N VAL A 319 3.28 5.98 1.55
CA VAL A 319 2.43 5.14 0.68
C VAL A 319 3.22 3.99 0.04
N GLU A 320 4.55 4.05 0.07
CA GLU A 320 5.47 2.99 -0.35
C GLU A 320 5.66 1.91 0.75
N GLY A 321 5.07 2.10 1.94
CA GLY A 321 5.05 1.12 3.04
C GLY A 321 6.01 1.41 4.18
N TRP A 322 7.11 2.11 3.93
CA TRP A 322 8.05 2.48 4.99
C TRP A 322 7.46 3.58 5.89
N SER A 323 7.84 3.57 7.16
CA SER A 323 7.41 4.57 8.13
C SER A 323 8.44 4.77 9.22
N THR A 324 8.35 5.88 9.95
CA THR A 324 9.18 6.16 11.12
C THR A 324 8.45 5.83 12.42
N SER A 325 9.22 5.72 13.50
CA SER A 325 8.72 5.98 14.85
C SER A 325 8.29 7.44 14.98
N ASP A 326 7.65 7.76 16.10
CA ASP A 326 7.10 9.09 16.34
C ASP A 326 8.25 10.10 16.50
N GLN A 327 8.26 11.11 15.63
CA GLN A 327 9.21 12.21 15.70
C GLN A 327 8.58 13.37 16.49
N SER A 328 9.39 14.12 17.23
CA SER A 328 8.92 15.27 18.01
C SER A 328 8.87 16.52 17.14
N TRP A 329 7.70 16.82 16.59
CA TRP A 329 7.47 17.99 15.77
C TRP A 329 7.09 19.18 16.62
N ARG A 330 7.51 20.39 16.23
CA ARG A 330 7.08 21.64 16.87
C ARG A 330 6.82 22.73 15.84
N GLY A 331 5.70 23.44 15.98
CA GLY A 331 5.24 24.44 15.02
C GLY A 331 3.94 25.13 15.39
N VAL A 332 3.39 25.90 14.45
CA VAL A 332 2.10 26.59 14.61
C VAL A 332 0.97 25.63 14.26
N ARG A 333 -0.11 25.57 15.04
CA ARG A 333 -1.26 24.72 14.70
C ARG A 333 -1.96 25.22 13.43
N LEU A 334 -2.40 24.29 12.58
CA LEU A 334 -3.08 24.67 11.33
C LEU A 334 -4.36 25.48 11.59
N ARG A 335 -5.12 25.11 12.63
CA ARG A 335 -6.30 25.86 13.06
C ARG A 335 -6.00 27.29 13.52
N ASP A 336 -4.80 27.55 14.05
CA ASP A 336 -4.41 28.87 14.51
C ASP A 336 -4.06 29.77 13.32
N LEU A 337 -3.47 29.20 12.25
CA LEU A 337 -3.27 29.89 10.97
C LEU A 337 -4.60 30.25 10.30
N ALA A 338 -5.61 29.38 10.37
CA ALA A 338 -6.95 29.67 9.86
C ALA A 338 -7.60 30.89 10.57
N ARG A 339 -7.33 31.08 11.88
CA ARG A 339 -7.82 32.25 12.63
C ARG A 339 -7.24 33.57 12.15
N LEU A 340 -6.01 33.57 11.63
CA LEU A 340 -5.38 34.78 11.10
C LEU A 340 -6.12 35.36 9.88
N VAL A 341 -6.90 34.52 9.20
CA VAL A 341 -7.74 34.89 8.05
C VAL A 341 -9.24 34.80 8.38
N GLY A 342 -9.58 34.94 9.67
CA GLY A 342 -10.94 35.17 10.13
C GLY A 342 -11.83 33.94 10.32
N TYR A 343 -11.28 32.73 10.37
CA TYR A 343 -12.06 31.52 10.70
C TYR A 343 -12.04 31.20 12.20
N GLU A 344 -13.19 31.25 12.87
CA GLU A 344 -13.31 30.75 14.26
C GLU A 344 -13.19 29.23 14.33
N GLN A 345 -13.84 28.54 13.39
CA GLN A 345 -13.70 27.11 13.14
C GLN A 345 -12.97 26.91 11.82
N ALA A 346 -11.81 26.26 11.88
CA ALA A 346 -10.98 26.06 10.71
C ALA A 346 -11.67 25.12 9.70
N PRO A 347 -11.85 25.54 8.44
CA PRO A 347 -12.38 24.69 7.37
C PRO A 347 -11.27 23.75 6.85
N ASP A 348 -11.55 23.08 5.74
CA ASP A 348 -10.53 22.44 4.93
C ASP A 348 -9.48 23.45 4.39
N VAL A 349 -8.35 22.93 3.90
CA VAL A 349 -7.25 23.74 3.38
C VAL A 349 -6.57 23.10 2.19
N LEU A 350 -6.27 23.93 1.19
CA LEU A 350 -5.32 23.61 0.12
C LEU A 350 -3.92 24.06 0.55
N VAL A 351 -2.98 23.13 0.59
CA VAL A 351 -1.56 23.40 0.90
C VAL A 351 -0.75 23.32 -0.39
N GLU A 352 0.06 24.34 -0.66
CA GLU A 352 0.94 24.39 -1.83
C GLU A 352 2.41 24.45 -1.41
N SER A 353 3.24 23.66 -2.08
CA SER A 353 4.70 23.62 -1.92
C SER A 353 5.38 24.59 -2.89
N LEU A 354 6.60 25.00 -2.56
CA LEU A 354 7.53 25.66 -3.51
C LEU A 354 7.88 24.79 -4.73
N GLN A 355 7.63 23.47 -4.65
CA GLN A 355 7.90 22.55 -5.75
C GLN A 355 7.14 22.93 -7.04
N ARG A 356 7.88 23.16 -8.13
CA ARG A 356 7.31 23.67 -9.39
C ARG A 356 6.54 22.62 -10.21
N HIS A 357 6.92 21.35 -10.11
CA HIS A 357 6.39 20.27 -10.95
C HIS A 357 6.06 19.01 -10.15
N GLY A 358 5.21 18.14 -10.68
CA GLY A 358 4.87 16.84 -10.05
C GLY A 358 3.54 16.85 -9.28
N ALA A 359 3.02 15.64 -9.02
CA ALA A 359 1.69 15.43 -8.45
C ALA A 359 1.55 15.94 -7.01
N PHE A 360 2.61 15.86 -6.21
CA PHE A 360 2.59 16.20 -4.77
C PHE A 360 2.96 17.65 -4.45
N ARG A 361 2.89 18.56 -5.43
CA ARG A 361 3.12 19.99 -5.18
C ARG A 361 1.97 20.66 -4.42
N ARG A 362 0.80 20.00 -4.39
CA ARG A 362 -0.40 20.43 -3.68
C ARG A 362 -1.01 19.24 -2.94
N ALA A 363 -1.59 19.51 -1.78
CA ALA A 363 -2.36 18.54 -1.02
C ALA A 363 -3.56 19.25 -0.38
N ALA A 364 -4.71 18.58 -0.37
CA ALA A 364 -5.89 19.06 0.34
C ALA A 364 -6.05 18.31 1.67
N LEU A 365 -6.29 19.05 2.75
CA LEU A 365 -6.62 18.50 4.06
C LEU A 365 -8.06 18.86 4.42
N ARG A 366 -8.79 17.90 4.98
CA ARG A 366 -10.18 18.09 5.43
C ARG A 366 -10.22 18.90 6.73
N ASP A 367 -11.36 19.54 7.00
CA ASP A 367 -11.61 20.33 8.22
C ASP A 367 -11.28 19.59 9.54
N ASN A 368 -11.57 18.30 9.67
CA ASN A 368 -11.19 17.51 10.85
C ASN A 368 -9.66 17.40 11.00
N GLN A 369 -8.93 17.21 9.90
CA GLN A 369 -7.48 17.17 9.87
C GLN A 369 -6.87 18.53 10.22
N VAL A 370 -7.46 19.63 9.76
CA VAL A 370 -7.00 20.98 10.09
C VAL A 370 -7.26 21.35 11.55
N ARG A 371 -8.40 20.94 12.10
CA ARG A 371 -8.83 21.29 13.47
C ARG A 371 -8.14 20.48 14.56
N ASP A 372 -7.57 19.34 14.21
CA ASP A 372 -6.86 18.46 15.13
C ASP A 372 -5.77 19.24 15.92
N PRO A 373 -5.69 19.10 17.25
CA PRO A 373 -4.74 19.84 18.07
C PRO A 373 -3.26 19.51 17.77
N ASP A 374 -2.98 18.37 17.14
CA ASP A 374 -1.64 17.89 16.81
C ASP A 374 -1.27 18.12 15.33
N SER A 375 -2.18 18.70 14.54
CA SER A 375 -1.88 19.15 13.18
C SER A 375 -1.11 20.47 13.18
N LEU A 376 0.13 20.43 12.67
CA LEU A 376 1.06 21.54 12.74
C LEU A 376 1.59 21.94 11.35
N LEU A 377 1.82 23.24 11.18
CA LEU A 377 2.87 23.76 10.32
C LEU A 377 4.17 23.71 11.14
N ALA A 378 4.87 22.58 11.06
CA ALA A 378 6.11 22.32 11.78
C ALA A 378 7.26 23.20 11.26
N LEU A 379 8.03 23.74 12.20
CA LEU A 379 9.24 24.54 11.97
C LEU A 379 10.49 23.86 12.55
N PHE A 380 10.29 22.89 13.45
CA PHE A 380 11.31 22.11 14.13
C PHE A 380 10.94 20.62 14.15
N VAL A 381 11.96 19.78 14.23
CA VAL A 381 11.85 18.34 14.49
C VAL A 381 12.95 17.89 15.44
N ASN A 382 12.60 17.08 16.43
CA ASN A 382 13.52 16.50 17.41
C ASN A 382 14.45 17.54 18.08
N GLY A 383 13.90 18.72 18.39
CA GLY A 383 14.61 19.81 19.07
C GLY A 383 15.48 20.69 18.15
N ALA A 384 15.59 20.40 16.86
CA ALA A 384 16.33 21.21 15.90
C ALA A 384 15.42 21.82 14.83
N GLN A 385 15.90 22.85 14.14
CA GLN A 385 15.21 23.37 12.95
C GLN A 385 15.12 22.28 11.88
N LEU A 386 14.08 22.33 11.06
CA LEU A 386 13.97 21.44 9.90
C LEU A 386 15.24 21.55 9.04
N THR A 387 15.74 20.43 8.54
CA THR A 387 16.74 20.43 7.49
C THR A 387 16.07 20.77 6.14
N PRO A 388 16.84 21.18 5.11
CA PRO A 388 16.30 21.35 3.77
C PRO A 388 15.51 20.13 3.28
N ASP A 389 16.02 18.92 3.50
CA ASP A 389 15.37 17.70 3.05
C ASP A 389 14.12 17.32 3.85
N HIS A 390 14.03 17.75 5.11
CA HIS A 390 12.83 17.59 5.93
C HIS A 390 11.80 18.70 5.76
N GLY A 391 12.07 19.68 4.90
CA GLY A 391 11.09 20.67 4.47
C GLY A 391 11.31 22.07 5.01
N TYR A 392 12.51 22.43 5.46
CA TYR A 392 12.86 23.82 5.77
C TYR A 392 12.41 24.77 4.65
N PRO A 393 11.71 25.88 4.92
CA PRO A 393 11.56 26.52 6.23
C PRO A 393 10.40 26.01 7.10
N ALA A 394 9.41 25.36 6.47
CA ALA A 394 8.20 24.86 7.13
C ALA A 394 7.60 23.65 6.37
N ARG A 395 7.02 22.71 7.13
CA ARG A 395 6.28 21.56 6.59
C ARG A 395 4.96 21.37 7.31
N VAL A 396 4.00 20.74 6.65
CA VAL A 396 2.80 20.20 7.30
C VAL A 396 3.11 18.85 7.94
N ILE A 397 2.55 18.61 9.12
CA ILE A 397 2.44 17.29 9.76
C ILE A 397 1.02 17.12 10.33
N VAL A 398 0.38 16.01 10.01
CA VAL A 398 -1.00 15.69 10.39
C VAL A 398 -1.09 14.26 10.92
N PRO A 399 -1.78 14.01 12.04
CA PRO A 399 -1.99 12.67 12.57
C PRO A 399 -2.69 11.74 11.58
N ALA A 400 -2.29 10.46 11.58
CA ALA A 400 -2.84 9.40 10.74
C ALA A 400 -2.90 9.71 9.23
N ALA A 401 -2.16 10.70 8.74
CA ALA A 401 -2.19 11.07 7.32
C ALA A 401 -1.12 10.31 6.51
N PRO A 402 -1.41 9.97 5.24
CA PRO A 402 -0.38 9.58 4.29
C PRO A 402 0.72 10.62 4.20
N GLY A 403 1.97 10.19 4.11
CA GLY A 403 3.14 11.07 4.03
C GLY A 403 3.10 12.08 2.88
N VAL A 404 2.35 11.78 1.81
CA VAL A 404 2.13 12.69 0.68
C VAL A 404 1.29 13.93 1.04
N LEU A 405 0.47 13.87 2.10
CA LEU A 405 -0.31 15.00 2.63
C LEU A 405 0.50 15.86 3.63
N ASN A 406 1.64 15.35 4.10
CA ASN A 406 2.57 16.07 4.99
C ASN A 406 3.54 16.93 4.18
N THR A 407 2.98 17.90 3.45
CA THR A 407 3.65 18.74 2.44
C THR A 407 4.89 19.44 3.00
N LYS A 408 6.00 19.35 2.26
CA LYS A 408 7.27 20.03 2.58
C LYS A 408 7.44 21.33 1.79
N TRP A 409 8.28 22.23 2.30
CA TRP A 409 8.58 23.51 1.65
C TRP A 409 7.31 24.30 1.38
N VAL A 410 6.47 24.44 2.41
CA VAL A 410 5.14 25.06 2.28
C VAL A 410 5.30 26.52 1.86
N ALA A 411 4.56 26.93 0.84
CA ALA A 411 4.55 28.28 0.29
C ALA A 411 3.21 28.98 0.54
N ARG A 412 2.10 28.27 0.37
CA ARG A 412 0.75 28.82 0.50
C ARG A 412 -0.18 27.85 1.22
N MET A 413 -1.10 28.40 2.00
CA MET A 413 -2.25 27.71 2.58
C MET A 413 -3.52 28.51 2.32
N THR A 414 -4.47 27.93 1.60
CA THR A 414 -5.75 28.56 1.24
C THR A 414 -6.89 27.82 1.93
N PHE A 415 -7.55 28.46 2.89
CA PHE A 415 -8.57 27.87 3.75
C PHE A 415 -9.99 28.09 3.21
N GLY A 416 -10.76 27.01 3.09
CA GLY A 416 -12.18 27.00 2.72
C GLY A 416 -12.48 27.23 1.24
N ASP A 417 -11.54 26.89 0.35
CA ASP A 417 -11.65 27.05 -1.11
C ASP A 417 -11.07 25.82 -1.83
N LEU A 418 -11.75 24.66 -1.73
CA LEU A 418 -11.31 23.35 -2.22
C LEU A 418 -12.16 22.70 -3.33
#